data_AF-A0A2R5L344-F1
#
_entry.id   AF-A0A2R5L344-F1
#
_cell.length_a   1.000
_cell.length_b   1.000
_cell.length_c   1.000
_cell.angle_alpha   90.00
_cell.angle_beta   90.00
_cell.angle_gamma   90.00
#
_symmetry.space_group_name_H-M   'P 1'
#
loop_
_entity.id
_entity.type
_entity.pdbx_description
1 polymer ?
#
loop_
_entity_poly.entity_id
_entity_poly.type
_entity_poly.pdbx_seq_one_letter_code
_entity_poly.pdbx_strand_id
1 'polypeptide(L)'
;FVNDAVWCGFSSTKYFHLKYNGFNLETKEINVHVYLLPSALKVLDHPSEVITSMKGLTDTVCLLFNIECPAPVPEKALKHDYEVLFSVVKEHNEGKVYFEESVQHPALIPLLRPYQQSAVKWMLYKENVLSRIQEDEELKLHCLFVELTALDGTQLYYNKYGGYFAKQKPLEILP
;
A
#
# COMPACT_ATOMS: atom_id res chain seq x y z
N PHE A 1 -30.67 -14.06 -22.69
CA PHE A 1 -30.01 -13.10 -21.78
C PHE A 1 -28.55 -13.44 -21.75
N VAL A 2 -27.68 -12.48 -22.10
CA VAL A 2 -26.22 -12.70 -22.05
C VAL A 2 -25.84 -12.69 -20.58
N ASN A 3 -25.51 -13.86 -20.02
CA ASN A 3 -25.24 -14.05 -18.59
C ASN A 3 -23.86 -13.54 -18.16
N ASP A 4 -23.05 -13.07 -19.11
CA ASP A 4 -21.70 -12.59 -18.90
C ASP A 4 -21.58 -11.14 -19.37
N ALA A 5 -21.20 -10.25 -18.45
CA ALA A 5 -20.89 -8.87 -18.77
C ALA A 5 -19.46 -8.58 -18.30
N VAL A 6 -18.61 -8.11 -19.20
CA VAL A 6 -17.26 -7.67 -18.83
C VAL A 6 -17.32 -6.18 -18.55
N TRP A 7 -16.94 -5.76 -17.35
CA TRP A 7 -16.99 -4.37 -16.95
C TRP A 7 -15.63 -3.70 -17.17
N CYS A 8 -15.64 -2.61 -17.93
CA CYS A 8 -14.45 -1.91 -18.43
C CYS A 8 -14.04 -0.71 -17.55
N GLY A 9 -14.84 -0.35 -16.53
CA GLY A 9 -14.81 1.00 -15.99
C GLY A 9 -14.99 2.05 -17.11
N PHE A 10 -14.29 3.17 -17.02
CA PHE A 10 -14.28 4.23 -18.04
C PHE A 10 -13.13 4.10 -19.06
N SER A 11 -12.38 2.98 -19.05
CA SER A 11 -11.21 2.77 -19.91
C SER A 11 -11.39 1.56 -20.84
N SER A 12 -10.55 1.41 -21.85
CA SER A 12 -10.53 0.21 -22.71
C SER A 12 -10.09 -1.06 -21.96
N THR A 13 -9.41 -0.89 -20.82
CA THR A 13 -8.87 -1.99 -20.02
C THR A 13 -9.95 -2.59 -19.14
N LYS A 14 -10.13 -3.90 -19.23
CA LYS A 14 -11.12 -4.66 -18.47
C LYS A 14 -10.50 -5.12 -17.16
N TYR A 15 -11.09 -4.74 -16.03
CA TYR A 15 -10.57 -5.12 -14.70
C TYR A 15 -11.45 -6.14 -14.00
N PHE A 16 -12.74 -6.15 -14.28
CA PHE A 16 -13.71 -7.03 -13.63
C PHE A 16 -14.53 -7.80 -14.64
N HIS A 17 -14.83 -9.06 -14.32
CA HIS A 17 -15.81 -9.87 -15.02
C HIS A 17 -17.02 -10.06 -14.10
N LEU A 18 -18.19 -9.61 -14.56
CA LEU A 18 -19.45 -9.72 -13.84
C LEU A 18 -20.22 -10.90 -14.39
N LYS A 19 -20.57 -11.83 -13.50
CA LYS A 19 -21.39 -12.99 -13.83
C LYS A 19 -22.70 -12.91 -13.07
N TYR A 20 -23.80 -12.97 -13.80
CA TYR A 20 -25.11 -13.09 -13.18
C TYR A 20 -25.24 -14.46 -12.51
N ASN A 21 -25.59 -14.47 -11.22
CA ASN A 21 -25.77 -15.69 -10.44
C ASN A 21 -27.26 -16.03 -10.23
N GLY A 22 -28.15 -15.03 -10.18
CA GLY A 22 -29.57 -15.27 -10.03
C GLY A 22 -30.35 -14.04 -9.56
N PHE A 23 -31.67 -14.17 -9.53
CA PHE A 23 -32.58 -13.18 -8.98
C PHE A 23 -33.39 -13.84 -7.88
N ASN A 24 -33.38 -13.24 -6.69
CA ASN A 24 -34.20 -13.69 -5.58
C ASN A 24 -35.58 -13.02 -5.70
N LEU A 25 -36.61 -13.83 -5.95
CA LEU A 25 -37.99 -13.37 -6.13
C LEU A 25 -38.62 -12.80 -4.84
N GLU A 26 -38.17 -13.26 -3.67
CA GLU A 26 -38.71 -12.83 -2.38
C GLU A 26 -38.11 -11.50 -1.93
N THR A 27 -36.79 -11.38 -1.96
CA THR A 27 -36.09 -10.15 -1.57
C THR A 27 -36.05 -9.11 -2.70
N LYS A 28 -36.39 -9.51 -3.94
CA LYS A 28 -36.25 -8.72 -5.17
C LYS A 28 -34.81 -8.27 -5.43
N GLU A 29 -33.83 -9.05 -4.98
CA GLU A 29 -32.41 -8.76 -5.13
C GLU A 29 -31.79 -9.52 -6.30
N ILE A 30 -30.85 -8.87 -6.98
CA ILE A 30 -30.04 -9.49 -8.04
C ILE A 30 -28.70 -9.89 -7.46
N ASN A 31 -28.33 -11.17 -7.60
CA ASN A 31 -27.03 -11.68 -7.23
C ASN A 31 -26.08 -11.65 -8.43
N VAL A 32 -24.99 -10.89 -8.29
CA VAL A 32 -23.92 -10.78 -9.28
C VAL A 32 -22.60 -11.16 -8.61
N HIS A 33 -21.85 -12.07 -9.22
CA HIS A 33 -20.48 -12.35 -8.82
C HIS A 33 -19.52 -11.45 -9.58
N VAL A 34 -18.59 -10.84 -8.84
CA VAL A 34 -17.56 -9.95 -9.37
C VAL A 34 -16.23 -10.68 -9.31
N TYR A 35 -15.64 -10.95 -10.47
CA TYR A 35 -14.34 -11.59 -10.59
C TYR A 35 -13.28 -10.57 -10.98
N LEU A 36 -12.15 -10.54 -10.27
CA LEU A 36 -11.00 -9.71 -10.59
C LEU A 36 -10.19 -10.37 -11.71
N LEU A 37 -9.89 -9.63 -12.78
CA LEU A 37 -9.08 -10.13 -13.89
C LEU A 37 -7.58 -9.92 -13.63
N PRO A 38 -6.69 -10.76 -14.20
CA PRO A 38 -5.24 -10.59 -14.08
C PRO A 38 -4.71 -9.24 -14.56
N SER A 39 -5.42 -8.59 -15.50
CA SER A 39 -5.14 -7.23 -15.99
C SER A 39 -5.23 -6.14 -14.93
N ALA A 40 -5.96 -6.40 -13.83
CA ALA A 40 -6.07 -5.50 -12.69
C ALA A 40 -4.91 -5.65 -11.68
N LEU A 41 -4.13 -6.73 -11.79
CA LEU A 41 -2.99 -7.01 -10.91
C LEU A 41 -1.71 -6.42 -11.49
N LYS A 42 -1.01 -5.62 -10.70
CA LYS A 42 0.26 -5.00 -11.08
C LYS A 42 1.44 -5.71 -10.43
N VAL A 43 2.45 -5.98 -11.23
CA VAL A 43 3.78 -6.37 -10.73
C VAL A 43 4.49 -5.06 -10.37
N LEU A 44 5.08 -5.01 -9.18
CA LEU A 44 5.79 -3.86 -8.68
C LEU A 44 7.30 -4.17 -8.65
N ASP A 45 8.11 -3.21 -9.05
CA ASP A 45 9.56 -3.26 -8.85
C ASP A 45 9.91 -2.90 -7.40
N HIS A 46 9.13 -2.00 -6.79
CA HIS A 46 9.22 -1.66 -5.37
C HIS A 46 7.84 -1.32 -4.76
N PRO A 47 7.63 -1.52 -3.44
CA PRO A 47 6.32 -1.31 -2.81
C PRO A 47 5.73 0.10 -2.99
N SER A 48 6.59 1.12 -3.05
CA SER A 48 6.21 2.54 -3.20
C SER A 48 6.08 3.01 -4.65
N GLU A 49 6.11 2.10 -5.62
CA GLU A 49 6.04 2.46 -7.04
C GLU A 49 4.74 3.20 -7.37
N VAL A 50 4.87 4.37 -8.01
CA VAL A 50 3.73 5.20 -8.37
C VAL A 50 3.15 4.69 -9.68
N ILE A 51 2.00 4.04 -9.59
CA ILE A 51 1.26 3.58 -10.76
C ILE A 51 0.11 4.54 -11.04
N THR A 52 -0.13 4.81 -12.31
CA THR A 52 -1.30 5.59 -12.74
C THR A 52 -2.59 4.93 -12.25
N SER A 53 -3.39 5.71 -11.52
CA SER A 53 -4.66 5.24 -10.96
C SER A 53 -5.57 4.64 -12.02
N MET A 54 -6.11 3.46 -11.70
CA MET A 54 -7.05 2.75 -12.57
C MET A 54 -8.45 3.32 -12.36
N LYS A 55 -8.80 4.36 -13.15
CA LYS A 55 -10.10 5.05 -13.07
C LYS A 55 -11.27 4.07 -13.04
N GLY A 56 -12.15 4.22 -12.04
CA GLY A 56 -13.34 3.38 -11.82
C GLY A 56 -13.11 2.14 -10.94
N LEU A 57 -11.89 1.63 -10.84
CA LEU A 57 -11.59 0.49 -9.96
C LEU A 57 -11.69 0.88 -8.48
N THR A 58 -11.19 2.07 -8.15
CA THR A 58 -11.15 2.59 -6.78
C THR A 58 -12.52 2.63 -6.11
N ASP A 59 -13.51 3.23 -6.78
CA ASP A 59 -14.87 3.36 -6.25
C ASP A 59 -15.52 1.98 -6.02
N THR A 60 -15.28 1.05 -6.95
CA THR A 60 -15.82 -0.31 -6.88
C THR A 60 -15.22 -1.08 -5.71
N VAL A 61 -13.91 -1.02 -5.54
CA VAL A 61 -13.22 -1.71 -4.44
C VAL A 61 -13.59 -1.12 -3.09
N CYS A 62 -13.63 0.21 -2.98
CA CYS A 62 -14.05 0.87 -1.74
C CYS A 62 -15.50 0.54 -1.36
N LEU A 63 -16.41 0.43 -2.34
CA LEU A 63 -17.77 -0.01 -2.11
C LEU A 63 -17.84 -1.48 -1.67
N LEU A 64 -17.18 -2.40 -2.39
CA LEU A 64 -17.28 -3.84 -2.15
C LEU A 64 -16.64 -4.28 -0.83
N PHE A 65 -15.53 -3.65 -0.45
CA PHE A 65 -14.77 -4.00 0.76
C PHE A 65 -14.97 -3.00 1.91
N ASN A 66 -15.85 -2.02 1.74
CA ASN A 66 -16.13 -0.98 2.73
C ASN A 66 -14.86 -0.26 3.23
N ILE A 67 -13.99 0.11 2.28
CA ILE A 67 -12.72 0.79 2.55
C ILE A 67 -12.93 2.30 2.46
N GLU A 68 -12.41 3.05 3.43
CA GLU A 68 -12.34 4.51 3.32
C GLU A 68 -11.32 4.91 2.24
N CYS A 69 -11.85 5.28 1.07
CA CYS A 69 -11.07 5.86 0.00
C CYS A 69 -10.68 7.30 0.38
N PRO A 70 -9.39 7.68 0.27
CA PRO A 70 -8.99 9.07 0.48
C PRO A 70 -9.70 9.95 -0.55
N ALA A 71 -10.47 10.93 -0.07
CA ALA A 71 -11.16 11.87 -0.95
C ALA A 71 -10.11 12.63 -1.79
N PRO A 72 -10.41 12.94 -3.07
CA PRO A 72 -9.55 13.82 -3.85
C PRO A 72 -9.41 15.13 -3.07
N VAL A 73 -8.17 15.43 -2.66
CA VAL A 73 -7.87 16.67 -1.96
C VAL A 73 -8.26 17.81 -2.91
N PRO A 74 -9.20 18.69 -2.53
CA PRO A 74 -9.57 19.79 -3.41
C PRO A 74 -8.31 20.60 -3.75
N GLU A 75 -8.14 20.97 -5.02
CA GLU A 75 -6.97 21.72 -5.56
C GLU A 75 -6.69 23.07 -4.89
N LYS A 76 -7.43 23.43 -3.83
CA LYS A 76 -7.10 24.57 -3.01
C LYS A 76 -5.74 24.30 -2.38
N ALA A 77 -4.74 25.01 -2.89
CA ALA A 77 -3.41 25.16 -2.31
C ALA A 77 -3.54 25.72 -0.88
N LEU A 78 -3.89 24.84 0.06
CA LEU A 78 -3.71 25.08 1.47
C LEU A 78 -2.21 25.21 1.63
N LYS A 79 -1.75 26.41 1.99
CA LYS A 79 -0.38 26.63 2.42
C LYS A 79 -0.05 25.53 3.44
N HIS A 80 0.91 24.66 3.10
CA HIS A 80 1.28 23.57 3.99
C HIS A 80 1.74 24.14 5.34
N ASP A 81 1.21 23.58 6.42
CA ASP A 81 1.70 23.85 7.75
C ASP A 81 2.90 22.94 8.01
N TYR A 82 4.09 23.47 7.74
CA TYR A 82 5.33 22.73 7.91
C TYR A 82 5.61 22.37 9.37
N GLU A 83 5.14 23.17 10.34
CA GLU A 83 5.35 22.90 11.75
C GLU A 83 4.59 21.65 12.18
N VAL A 84 3.33 21.52 11.74
CA VAL A 84 2.52 20.32 11.98
C VAL A 84 3.12 19.10 11.28
N LEU A 85 3.60 19.25 10.05
CA LEU A 85 4.25 18.15 9.35
C LEU A 85 5.52 17.69 10.09
N PHE A 86 6.38 18.62 10.48
CA PHE A 86 7.62 18.29 11.18
C PHE A 86 7.36 17.70 12.56
N SER A 87 6.35 18.17 13.29
CA SER A 87 6.01 17.61 14.60
C SER A 87 5.55 16.16 14.49
N VAL A 88 4.66 15.84 13.54
CA VAL A 88 4.18 14.47 13.29
C VAL A 88 5.33 13.55 12.86
N VAL A 89 6.19 14.00 11.95
CA VAL A 89 7.35 13.21 11.50
C VAL A 89 8.34 12.99 12.63
N LYS A 90 8.56 14.01 13.48
CA LYS A 90 9.45 13.91 14.63
C LYS A 90 8.91 12.91 15.65
N GLU A 91 7.64 13.04 16.04
CA GLU A 91 6.96 12.14 16.98
C GLU A 91 6.99 10.68 16.48
N HIS A 92 6.71 10.47 15.19
CA HIS A 92 6.76 9.14 14.59
C HIS A 92 8.15 8.48 14.67
N ASN A 93 9.23 9.26 14.69
CA ASN A 93 10.59 8.75 14.77
C ASN A 93 11.21 8.84 16.16
N GLU A 94 10.51 9.43 17.12
CA GLU A 94 10.96 9.57 18.49
C GLU A 94 10.98 8.20 19.18
N GLY A 95 12.06 7.90 19.90
CA GLY A 95 12.24 6.63 20.61
C GLY A 95 12.60 5.41 19.74
N LYS A 96 12.68 5.55 18.41
CA LYS A 96 13.17 4.45 17.55
C LYS A 96 14.67 4.22 17.75
N VAL A 97 15.05 2.97 17.94
CA VAL A 97 16.45 2.53 18.04
C VAL A 97 16.78 1.71 16.79
N TYR A 98 17.71 2.21 15.99
CA TYR A 98 18.03 1.61 14.69
C TYR A 98 19.20 0.62 14.76
N PHE A 99 20.23 0.91 15.57
CA PHE A 99 21.42 0.08 15.60
C PHE A 99 22.07 0.15 16.99
N GLU A 100 22.34 -1.01 17.59
CA GLU A 100 22.83 -1.07 18.97
C GLU A 100 24.34 -0.82 19.07
N GLU A 101 25.12 -1.25 18.07
CA GLU A 101 26.57 -1.18 18.13
C GLU A 101 27.13 0.25 18.06
N SER A 102 28.39 0.38 18.47
CA SER A 102 29.13 1.64 18.37
C SER A 102 29.44 1.96 16.92
N VAL A 103 29.07 3.16 16.48
CA VAL A 103 29.33 3.65 15.11
C VAL A 103 30.63 4.45 14.99
N GLN A 104 31.41 4.57 16.08
CA GLN A 104 32.72 5.22 16.06
C GLN A 104 33.80 4.23 15.61
N HIS A 105 34.10 4.24 14.32
CA HIS A 105 35.18 3.40 13.76
C HIS A 105 36.57 3.98 14.08
N PRO A 106 37.61 3.16 14.37
CA PRO A 106 38.96 3.65 14.67
C PRO A 106 39.60 4.48 13.56
N ALA A 107 39.26 4.20 12.29
CA ALA A 107 39.73 4.99 11.14
C ALA A 107 38.94 6.30 10.91
N LEU A 108 37.84 6.51 11.65
CA LEU A 108 37.07 7.73 11.59
C LEU A 108 37.75 8.80 12.47
N ILE A 109 38.52 9.66 11.82
CA ILE A 109 39.28 10.73 12.46
C ILE A 109 38.38 11.69 13.29
N PRO A 110 37.22 12.16 12.79
CA PRO A 110 36.34 12.99 13.60
C PRO A 110 35.58 12.16 14.65
N LEU A 111 35.47 12.69 15.86
CA LEU A 111 34.57 12.16 16.89
C LEU A 111 33.14 12.59 16.58
N LEU A 112 32.25 11.61 16.47
CA LEU A 112 30.83 11.86 16.18
C LEU A 112 30.11 12.41 17.41
N ARG A 113 29.39 13.52 17.23
CA ARG A 113 28.43 14.05 18.22
C ARG A 113 27.22 13.12 18.35
N PRO A 114 26.46 13.16 19.45
CA PRO A 114 25.32 12.26 19.66
C PRO A 114 24.33 12.19 18.49
N TYR A 115 23.92 13.33 17.91
CA TYR A 115 23.02 13.33 16.75
C TYR A 115 23.64 12.72 15.48
N GLN A 116 24.96 12.86 15.31
CA GLN A 116 25.67 12.28 14.17
C GLN A 116 25.77 10.77 14.34
N GLN A 117 25.99 10.28 15.56
CA GLN A 117 25.95 8.85 15.85
C GLN A 117 24.56 8.28 15.54
N SER A 118 23.49 8.93 15.98
CA SER A 118 22.12 8.51 15.65
C SER A 118 21.86 8.50 14.15
N ALA A 119 22.35 9.50 13.41
CA ALA A 119 22.23 9.54 11.96
C ALA A 119 22.97 8.38 11.28
N VAL A 120 24.21 8.08 11.70
CA VAL A 120 24.99 6.94 11.15
C VAL A 120 24.33 5.61 11.48
N LYS A 121 23.82 5.44 12.70
CA LYS A 121 23.04 4.26 13.09
C LYS A 121 21.82 4.05 12.18
N TRP A 122 21.09 5.13 11.88
CA TRP A 122 19.97 5.08 10.94
C TRP A 122 20.43 4.73 9.52
N MET A 123 21.51 5.33 9.02
CA MET A 123 22.03 5.02 7.67
C MET A 123 22.42 3.55 7.53
N LEU A 124 23.22 3.02 8.47
CA LEU A 124 23.60 1.61 8.49
C LEU A 124 22.39 0.69 8.61
N TYR A 125 21.40 1.10 9.41
CA TYR A 125 20.14 0.39 9.47
C TYR A 125 19.44 0.36 8.10
N LYS A 126 19.35 1.48 7.37
CA LYS A 126 18.75 1.48 6.02
C LYS A 126 19.55 0.69 4.98
N GLU A 127 20.88 0.65 5.09
CA GLU A 127 21.73 -0.10 4.17
C GLU A 127 21.62 -1.63 4.37
N ASN A 128 21.49 -2.08 5.62
CA ASN A 128 21.36 -3.49 5.99
C ASN A 128 19.92 -4.04 5.91
N VAL A 129 19.04 -3.40 5.14
CA VAL A 129 17.62 -3.80 5.02
C VAL A 129 17.49 -5.21 4.44
N LEU A 130 18.25 -5.55 3.40
CA LEU A 130 18.09 -6.84 2.71
C LEU A 130 18.51 -8.04 3.56
N SER A 131 19.55 -7.89 4.39
CA SER A 131 19.95 -8.94 5.33
C SER A 131 18.91 -9.13 6.43
N ARG A 132 18.33 -8.04 6.94
CA ARG A 132 17.28 -8.13 7.97
C ARG A 132 15.96 -8.70 7.46
N ILE A 133 15.56 -8.42 6.22
CA ILE A 133 14.36 -9.04 5.61
C ILE A 133 14.48 -10.56 5.56
N GLN A 134 15.70 -11.12 5.49
CA GLN A 134 15.94 -12.55 5.50
C GLN A 134 15.92 -13.16 6.91
N GLU A 135 16.13 -12.35 7.95
CA GLU A 135 16.21 -12.77 9.36
C GLU A 135 14.90 -12.55 10.13
N ASP A 136 14.06 -11.59 9.71
CA ASP A 136 12.77 -11.31 10.34
C ASP A 136 11.68 -12.33 9.97
N GLU A 137 11.09 -12.99 10.98
CA GLU A 137 10.04 -14.00 10.79
C GLU A 137 8.67 -13.42 10.40
N GLU A 138 8.41 -12.11 10.63
CA GLU A 138 7.13 -11.46 10.32
C GLU A 138 7.24 -10.41 9.20
N LEU A 139 7.08 -10.87 7.97
CA LEU A 139 6.95 -10.01 6.79
C LEU A 139 5.66 -9.16 6.82
N LYS A 140 5.77 -7.95 7.39
CA LYS A 140 4.68 -6.96 7.50
C LYS A 140 4.28 -6.35 6.16
N LEU A 141 3.01 -6.01 6.02
CA LEU A 141 2.46 -5.36 4.82
C LEU A 141 2.85 -3.88 4.77
N HIS A 142 3.27 -3.41 3.59
CA HIS A 142 3.59 -2.00 3.38
C HIS A 142 2.38 -1.09 3.68
N CYS A 143 2.60 0.00 4.42
CA CYS A 143 1.54 0.88 4.96
C CYS A 143 0.62 1.56 3.92
N LEU A 144 1.01 1.59 2.65
CA LEU A 144 0.18 2.09 1.54
C LEU A 144 -0.90 1.09 1.10
N PHE A 145 -0.78 -0.17 1.51
CA PHE A 145 -1.65 -1.25 1.08
C PHE A 145 -2.59 -1.68 2.20
N VAL A 146 -3.73 -2.19 1.78
CA VAL A 146 -4.70 -2.88 2.62
C VAL A 146 -4.78 -4.32 2.12
N GLU A 147 -4.70 -5.26 3.05
CA GLU A 147 -4.93 -6.68 2.77
C GLU A 147 -6.43 -6.95 2.75
N LEU A 148 -6.90 -7.54 1.66
CA LEU A 148 -8.29 -7.87 1.42
C LEU A 148 -8.41 -9.36 1.14
N THR A 149 -9.51 -9.97 1.58
CA THR A 149 -9.78 -11.39 1.34
C THR A 149 -10.97 -11.53 0.41
N ALA A 150 -10.78 -12.15 -0.74
CA ALA A 150 -11.85 -12.47 -1.68
C ALA A 150 -12.74 -13.61 -1.15
N LEU A 151 -13.91 -13.79 -1.77
CA LEU A 151 -14.89 -14.83 -1.36
C LEU A 151 -14.34 -16.26 -1.48
N ASP A 152 -13.35 -16.48 -2.35
CA ASP A 152 -12.66 -17.76 -2.53
C ASP A 152 -11.48 -17.97 -1.56
N GLY A 153 -11.25 -17.02 -0.65
CA GLY A 153 -10.13 -17.02 0.29
C GLY A 153 -8.83 -16.45 -0.27
N THR A 154 -8.81 -15.97 -1.52
CA THR A 154 -7.61 -15.37 -2.11
C THR A 154 -7.27 -14.04 -1.43
N GLN A 155 -6.02 -13.89 -1.01
CA GLN A 155 -5.49 -12.62 -0.49
C GLN A 155 -5.19 -11.65 -1.63
N LEU A 156 -5.62 -10.41 -1.47
CA LEU A 156 -5.42 -9.31 -2.41
C LEU A 156 -4.79 -8.13 -1.67
N TYR A 157 -3.88 -7.42 -2.35
CA TYR A 157 -3.18 -6.27 -1.76
C TYR A 157 -3.54 -5.02 -2.54
N TYR A 158 -4.33 -4.13 -1.93
CA TYR A 158 -4.86 -2.95 -2.60
C TYR A 158 -4.21 -1.67 -2.10
N ASN A 159 -3.60 -0.89 -3.00
CA ASN A 159 -3.09 0.44 -2.67
C ASN A 159 -4.26 1.43 -2.63
N LYS A 160 -4.65 1.85 -1.42
CA LYS A 160 -5.82 2.74 -1.23
C LYS A 160 -5.62 4.16 -1.75
N TYR A 161 -4.37 4.60 -1.90
CA TYR A 161 -4.03 5.93 -2.42
C TYR A 161 -3.84 5.93 -3.93
N GLY A 162 -3.21 4.88 -4.47
CA GLY A 162 -2.93 4.72 -5.88
C GLY A 162 -4.07 4.11 -6.69
N GLY A 163 -4.99 3.38 -6.05
CA GLY A 163 -6.14 2.77 -6.72
C GLY A 163 -5.77 1.57 -7.62
N TYR A 164 -4.90 0.69 -7.13
CA TYR A 164 -4.48 -0.50 -7.87
C TYR A 164 -4.21 -1.71 -6.95
N PHE A 165 -4.25 -2.91 -7.52
CA PHE A 165 -3.88 -4.14 -6.83
C PHE A 165 -2.44 -4.54 -7.13
N ALA A 166 -1.68 -4.93 -6.11
CA ALA A 166 -0.40 -5.59 -6.26
C ALA A 166 -0.58 -7.10 -6.42
N LYS A 167 0.17 -7.70 -7.34
CA LYS A 167 0.17 -9.14 -7.61
C LYS A 167 0.83 -9.94 -6.49
N GLN A 168 1.84 -9.36 -5.85
CA GLN A 168 2.61 -9.96 -4.77
C GLN A 168 2.43 -9.12 -3.50
N LYS A 169 2.61 -9.73 -2.33
CA LYS A 169 2.53 -9.03 -1.05
C LYS A 169 3.60 -7.92 -1.01
N PRO A 170 3.22 -6.64 -1.01
CA PRO A 170 4.18 -5.56 -0.89
C PRO A 170 4.65 -5.51 0.56
N LEU A 171 5.94 -5.75 0.77
CA LEU A 171 6.52 -5.83 2.09
C LEU A 171 6.88 -4.44 2.61
N GLU A 172 6.65 -4.24 3.91
CA GLU A 172 7.16 -3.07 4.60
C GLU A 172 8.68 -3.13 4.60
N ILE A 173 9.32 -2.08 4.08
CA ILE A 173 10.74 -1.88 4.30
C ILE A 173 10.84 -1.28 5.69
N LEU A 174 11.10 -2.12 6.70
CA LEU A 174 11.11 -1.74 8.12
C LEU A 174 11.86 -0.40 8.33
N PRO A 175 11.30 0.51 9.16
CA PRO A 175 11.77 1.88 9.34
C PRO A 175 13.17 1.96 9.92
#